data_AF-A0AA88N2W2-F1
#
_entry.id   AF-A0AA88N2W2-F1
#
_cell.length_a   1.000
_cell.length_b   1.000
_cell.length_c   1.000
_cell.angle_alpha   90.00
_cell.angle_beta   90.00
_cell.angle_gamma   90.00
#
_symmetry.space_group_name_H-M   'P 1'
#
loop_
_entity.id
_entity.type
_entity.pdbx_description
1 polymer ?
#
loop_
_entity_poly.entity_id
_entity_poly.type
_entity_poly.pdbx_seq_one_letter_code
_entity_poly.pdbx_strand_id
1 'polypeptide(L)'
;MVHPDLYRLDNMSDQGALHLNDTVVPQPHLLHLSAERLSRDGAFLMDCGIVFYLWVGKCCNEMFIRDVLGCPNYTSIPPNMSHIPELETPLSERLRAFLDWLQDNRAFSSTIHVVKEDAAAKATFFQHLVEDRSESASSYYEFLQHIQQQVTK
;
A
#
# COMPACT_ATOMS: atom_id res chain seq x y z
N MET A 1 1.88 13.25 -8.97
CA MET A 1 3.06 12.45 -8.60
C MET A 1 3.29 11.41 -9.70
N VAL A 2 4.55 11.13 -10.06
CA VAL A 2 4.86 10.28 -11.24
C VAL A 2 5.03 8.81 -10.87
N HIS A 3 5.57 8.51 -9.68
CA HIS A 3 5.84 7.15 -9.21
C HIS A 3 5.36 7.00 -7.76
N PRO A 4 4.29 6.23 -7.49
CA PRO A 4 3.85 5.86 -6.15
C PRO A 4 4.89 5.08 -5.37
N ASP A 5 4.75 5.11 -4.05
CA ASP A 5 5.50 4.23 -3.15
C ASP A 5 4.59 3.11 -2.67
N LEU A 6 5.08 1.86 -2.67
CA LEU A 6 4.33 0.68 -2.26
C LEU A 6 5.01 0.01 -1.06
N TYR A 7 4.24 -0.29 -0.03
CA TYR A 7 4.71 -0.91 1.21
C TYR A 7 3.84 -2.09 1.59
N ARG A 8 4.43 -3.14 2.17
CA ARG A 8 3.68 -4.21 2.86
C ARG A 8 3.49 -3.84 4.33
N LEU A 9 2.28 -3.99 4.84
CA LEU A 9 1.88 -3.50 6.15
C LEU A 9 1.59 -4.60 7.17
N ASP A 10 1.10 -5.75 6.72
CA ASP A 10 0.65 -6.85 7.60
C ASP A 10 1.80 -7.52 8.37
N ASN A 11 3.05 -7.24 8.01
CA ASN A 11 4.25 -7.77 8.65
C ASN A 11 5.22 -6.67 9.14
N MET A 12 4.72 -5.44 9.34
CA MET A 12 5.55 -4.35 9.87
C MET A 12 6.11 -4.69 11.25
N SER A 13 7.39 -4.39 11.43
CA SER A 13 8.12 -4.56 12.68
C SER A 13 8.80 -3.26 13.08
N ASP A 14 9.28 -3.21 14.32
CA ASP A 14 10.01 -2.06 14.85
C ASP A 14 11.52 -2.13 14.49
N GLN A 15 11.93 -3.14 13.72
CA GLN A 15 13.31 -3.25 13.26
C GLN A 15 13.63 -2.12 12.28
N GLY A 16 14.59 -1.27 12.63
CA GLY A 16 14.93 -0.08 11.84
C GLY A 16 13.91 1.04 11.94
N ALA A 17 12.97 0.97 12.90
CA ALA A 17 12.03 2.03 13.17
C ALA A 17 12.74 3.33 13.59
N LEU A 18 12.13 4.46 13.23
CA LEU A 18 12.55 5.76 13.72
C LEU A 18 11.97 5.99 15.12
N HIS A 19 12.77 6.56 16.01
CA HIS A 19 12.34 6.99 17.32
C HIS A 19 12.21 8.52 17.31
N LEU A 20 10.99 9.00 17.04
CA LEU A 20 10.68 10.42 16.92
C LEU A 20 9.88 10.85 18.14
N ASN A 21 10.49 11.62 19.03
CA ASN A 21 9.92 11.97 20.34
C ASN A 21 9.52 10.69 21.11
N ASP A 22 8.25 10.58 21.50
CA ASP A 22 7.69 9.41 22.20
C ASP A 22 7.00 8.40 21.25
N THR A 23 7.21 8.53 19.93
CA THR A 23 6.59 7.66 18.92
C THR A 23 7.63 6.80 18.20
N VAL A 24 7.35 5.49 18.13
CA VAL A 24 8.11 4.54 17.31
C VAL A 24 7.43 4.42 15.95
N VAL A 25 8.12 4.85 14.89
CA VAL A 25 7.60 4.84 13.52
C VAL A 25 8.26 3.72 12.73
N PRO A 26 7.52 2.67 12.31
CA PRO A 26 8.10 1.58 11.54
C PRO A 26 8.61 2.09 10.18
N GLN A 27 9.57 1.40 9.59
CA GLN A 27 10.16 1.74 8.29
C GLN A 27 10.10 0.54 7.34
N PRO A 28 8.90 0.18 6.82
CA PRO A 28 8.76 -0.90 5.86
C PRO A 28 9.54 -0.59 4.57
N HIS A 29 10.09 -1.63 3.94
CA HIS A 29 10.80 -1.47 2.68
C HIS A 29 9.85 -1.13 1.53
N LEU A 30 10.34 -0.28 0.62
CA LEU A 30 9.69 -0.02 -0.67
C LEU A 30 9.64 -1.28 -1.52
N LEU A 31 8.48 -1.50 -2.12
CA LEU A 31 8.23 -2.58 -3.06
C LEU A 31 8.15 -2.02 -4.48
N HIS A 32 8.51 -2.88 -5.42
CA HIS A 32 8.26 -2.67 -6.85
C HIS A 32 6.77 -2.46 -7.13
N LEU A 33 6.46 -1.57 -8.07
CA LEU A 33 5.09 -1.26 -8.51
C LEU A 33 4.59 -2.33 -9.50
N SER A 34 4.52 -3.57 -9.03
CA SER A 34 4.05 -4.73 -9.79
C SER A 34 3.07 -5.57 -8.96
N ALA A 35 2.06 -6.13 -9.62
CA ALA A 35 1.08 -7.03 -9.04
C ALA A 35 1.73 -8.31 -8.47
N GLU A 36 2.93 -8.69 -8.93
CA GLU A 36 3.70 -9.80 -8.36
C GLU A 36 4.05 -9.58 -6.87
N ARG A 37 4.07 -8.32 -6.41
CA ARG A 37 4.30 -7.98 -5.00
C ARG A 37 3.05 -8.09 -4.14
N LEU A 38 1.86 -8.13 -4.72
CA LEU A 38 0.57 -8.14 -4.01
C LEU A 38 0.12 -9.56 -3.68
N SER A 39 0.72 -10.16 -2.66
CA SER A 39 0.32 -11.48 -2.19
C SER A 39 -1.13 -11.46 -1.67
N ARG A 40 -1.87 -12.56 -1.89
CA ARG A 40 -3.29 -12.67 -1.49
C ARG A 40 -3.49 -12.66 0.02
N ASP A 41 -2.46 -12.97 0.79
CA ASP A 41 -2.43 -13.02 2.25
C ASP A 41 -1.91 -11.72 2.89
N GLY A 42 -1.53 -10.73 2.10
CA GLY A 42 -0.94 -9.47 2.57
C GLY A 42 -1.91 -8.30 2.60
N ALA A 43 -1.47 -7.22 3.25
CA ALA A 43 -2.06 -5.89 3.17
C ALA A 43 -0.97 -4.89 2.76
N PHE A 44 -1.29 -4.00 1.82
CA PHE A 44 -0.30 -3.13 1.18
C PHE A 44 -0.78 -1.68 1.14
N LEU A 45 0.09 -0.75 1.53
CA LEU A 45 -0.14 0.68 1.35
C LEU A 45 0.50 1.11 0.04
N MET A 46 -0.30 1.69 -0.86
CA MET A 46 0.22 2.47 -1.95
C MET A 46 -0.01 3.95 -1.65
N ASP A 47 1.08 4.69 -1.65
CA ASP A 47 1.10 6.12 -1.44
C ASP A 47 1.20 6.82 -2.79
N CYS A 48 0.12 7.49 -3.17
CA CYS A 48 0.02 8.27 -4.41
C CYS A 48 0.15 9.79 -4.15
N GLY A 49 0.64 10.20 -2.98
CA GLY A 49 0.85 11.59 -2.59
C GLY A 49 -0.43 12.29 -2.12
N ILE A 50 -1.46 12.41 -2.95
CA ILE A 50 -2.76 13.00 -2.54
C ILE A 50 -3.74 11.96 -1.98
N VAL A 51 -3.47 10.68 -2.24
CA VAL A 51 -4.33 9.57 -1.87
C VAL A 51 -3.48 8.40 -1.44
N PHE A 52 -3.89 7.73 -0.37
CA PHE A 52 -3.40 6.43 0.04
C PHE A 52 -4.41 5.37 -0.41
N TYR A 53 -3.92 4.28 -0.98
CA TYR A 53 -4.71 3.07 -1.16
C TYR A 53 -4.19 1.99 -0.22
N LEU A 54 -5.07 1.47 0.63
CA LEU A 54 -4.79 0.28 1.42
C LEU A 54 -5.39 -0.93 0.72
N TRP A 55 -4.58 -1.67 -0.02
CA TRP A 55 -4.97 -2.94 -0.63
C TRP A 55 -5.03 -4.05 0.42
N VAL A 56 -6.15 -4.75 0.50
CA VAL A 56 -6.32 -5.91 1.39
C VAL A 56 -6.51 -7.16 0.53
N GLY A 57 -5.58 -8.10 0.63
CA GLY A 57 -5.67 -9.39 -0.04
C GLY A 57 -6.83 -10.23 0.49
N LYS A 58 -7.46 -11.04 -0.37
CA LYS A 58 -8.62 -11.88 -0.02
C LYS A 58 -8.36 -12.88 1.12
N CYS A 59 -7.11 -13.32 1.27
CA CYS A 59 -6.67 -14.24 2.32
C CYS A 59 -5.87 -13.51 3.41
N CYS A 60 -5.97 -12.19 3.50
CA CYS A 60 -5.26 -11.41 4.52
C CYS A 60 -5.62 -11.90 5.93
N ASN A 61 -4.61 -11.94 6.80
CA ASN A 61 -4.76 -12.43 8.16
C ASN A 61 -5.87 -11.66 8.90
N GLU A 62 -6.86 -12.38 9.44
CA GLU A 62 -7.98 -11.80 10.19
C GLU A 62 -7.52 -10.96 11.39
N MET A 63 -6.34 -11.26 11.96
CA MET A 63 -5.72 -10.42 13.00
C MET A 63 -5.45 -9.00 12.49
N PHE A 64 -4.87 -8.84 11.30
CA PHE A 64 -4.65 -7.51 10.72
C PHE A 64 -5.98 -6.81 10.47
N ILE A 65 -6.96 -7.51 9.89
CA ILE A 65 -8.27 -6.94 9.57
C ILE A 65 -8.99 -6.48 10.84
N ARG A 66 -8.97 -7.28 11.91
CA ARG A 66 -9.59 -6.94 13.19
C ARG A 66 -8.86 -5.81 13.89
N ASP A 67 -7.54 -5.95 14.03
CA ASP A 67 -6.76 -5.10 14.90
C ASP A 67 -6.42 -3.76 14.22
N VAL A 68 -6.49 -3.66 12.90
CA VAL A 68 -6.27 -2.41 12.13
C VAL A 68 -7.56 -1.82 11.56
N LEU A 69 -8.45 -2.63 11.00
CA LEU A 69 -9.67 -2.15 10.34
C LEU A 69 -10.93 -2.26 11.21
N GLY A 70 -10.84 -2.85 12.40
CA GLY A 70 -11.98 -3.01 13.31
C GLY A 70 -13.06 -3.95 12.78
N CYS A 71 -12.74 -4.76 11.77
CA CYS A 71 -13.66 -5.64 11.08
C CYS A 71 -13.38 -7.11 11.49
N PRO A 72 -14.40 -7.97 11.71
CA PRO A 72 -14.15 -9.35 12.11
C PRO A 72 -13.41 -10.19 11.06
N ASN A 73 -13.58 -9.90 9.76
CA ASN A 73 -12.97 -10.65 8.66
C ASN A 73 -13.04 -9.88 7.32
N TYR A 74 -12.43 -10.43 6.26
CA TYR A 74 -12.37 -9.80 4.93
C TYR A 74 -13.74 -9.45 4.32
N THR A 75 -14.76 -10.29 4.52
CA THR A 75 -16.09 -10.05 3.94
C THR A 75 -16.82 -8.91 4.63
N SER A 76 -16.53 -8.65 5.91
CA SER A 76 -17.10 -7.56 6.70
C SER A 76 -16.52 -6.17 6.43
N ILE A 77 -15.38 -6.07 5.72
CA ILE A 77 -14.77 -4.78 5.36
C ILE A 77 -15.72 -4.01 4.42
N PRO A 78 -16.14 -2.77 4.79
CA PRO A 78 -17.05 -1.97 3.97
C PRO A 78 -16.44 -1.62 2.59
N PRO A 79 -17.23 -1.63 1.50
CA PRO A 79 -16.71 -1.42 0.15
C PRO A 79 -16.16 -0.01 -0.12
N ASN A 80 -16.56 0.98 0.69
CA ASN A 80 -16.14 2.39 0.55
C ASN A 80 -15.47 2.89 1.84
N MET A 81 -14.77 2.02 2.56
CA MET A 81 -14.06 2.42 3.77
C MET A 81 -12.95 3.41 3.43
N SER A 82 -13.06 4.62 3.96
CA SER A 82 -12.21 5.77 3.61
C SER A 82 -11.44 6.36 4.80
N HIS A 83 -11.29 5.59 5.87
CA HIS A 83 -10.53 5.95 7.07
C HIS A 83 -9.99 4.67 7.71
N ILE A 84 -8.95 4.81 8.54
CA ILE A 84 -8.48 3.75 9.43
C ILE A 84 -9.00 4.09 10.83
N PRO A 85 -9.68 3.17 11.53
CA PRO A 85 -10.16 3.44 12.88
C PRO A 85 -8.99 3.56 13.87
N GLU A 86 -9.16 4.43 14.85
CA GLU A 86 -8.27 4.51 16.00
C GLU A 86 -8.61 3.40 16.99
N LEU A 87 -7.84 2.31 16.93
CA LEU A 87 -8.01 1.16 17.82
C LEU A 87 -6.83 1.11 18.79
N GLU A 88 -7.11 0.69 20.02
CA GLU A 88 -6.11 0.44 21.08
C GLU A 88 -5.46 -0.94 20.87
N THR A 89 -4.84 -1.14 19.71
CA THR A 89 -4.06 -2.34 19.40
C THR A 89 -2.66 -1.95 18.93
N PRO A 90 -1.64 -2.77 19.20
CA PRO A 90 -0.28 -2.50 18.73
C PRO A 90 -0.18 -2.37 17.19
N LEU A 91 -1.01 -3.12 16.44
CA LEU A 91 -1.02 -3.05 14.97
C LEU A 91 -1.66 -1.76 14.45
N SER A 92 -2.75 -1.30 15.07
CA SER A 92 -3.39 -0.02 14.71
C SER A 92 -2.47 1.15 15.03
N GLU A 93 -1.90 1.18 16.24
CA GLU A 93 -0.97 2.24 16.65
C GLU A 93 0.25 2.32 15.74
N ARG A 94 0.87 1.18 15.42
CA ARG A 94 2.02 1.11 14.51
C ARG A 94 1.68 1.61 13.11
N LEU A 95 0.52 1.20 12.56
CA LEU A 95 0.10 1.63 11.23
C LEU A 95 -0.26 3.12 11.20
N ARG A 96 -0.95 3.64 12.22
CA ARG A 96 -1.28 5.07 12.32
C ARG A 96 -0.02 5.92 12.45
N ALA A 97 0.94 5.53 13.30
CA ALA A 97 2.24 6.21 13.40
C ALA A 97 2.98 6.29 12.06
N PHE A 98 2.92 5.22 11.24
CA PHE A 98 3.49 5.23 9.90
C PHE A 98 2.75 6.18 8.94
N LEU A 99 1.41 6.16 8.95
CA LEU A 99 0.61 7.04 8.11
C LEU A 99 0.81 8.52 8.49
N ASP A 100 0.84 8.82 9.78
CA ASP A 100 1.07 10.17 10.30
C ASP A 100 2.46 10.67 9.87
N TRP A 101 3.49 9.82 9.99
CA TRP A 101 4.83 10.16 9.50
C TRP A 101 4.89 10.42 7.98
N LEU A 102 4.15 9.64 7.17
CA LEU A 102 4.05 9.91 5.73
C LEU A 102 3.36 11.26 5.44
N GLN A 103 2.36 11.64 6.26
CA GLN A 103 1.60 12.88 6.14
C GLN A 103 2.38 14.11 6.62
N ASP A 104 3.15 14.00 7.70
CA ASP A 104 3.94 15.10 8.29
C ASP A 104 4.93 15.72 7.29
N ASN A 105 5.32 14.95 6.27
CA ASN A 105 6.20 15.41 5.20
C ASN A 105 5.46 16.18 4.08
N ARG A 106 4.16 16.50 4.24
CA ARG A 106 3.31 17.07 3.18
C ARG A 106 2.59 18.33 3.63
N ALA A 107 2.32 19.22 2.67
CA ALA A 107 1.51 20.42 2.88
C ALA A 107 -0.01 20.14 2.90
N PHE A 108 -0.45 18.96 2.44
CA PHE A 108 -1.86 18.58 2.33
C PHE A 108 -2.08 17.18 2.89
N SER A 109 -3.23 16.98 3.53
CA SER A 109 -3.64 15.65 4.02
C SER A 109 -4.09 14.77 2.86
N SER A 110 -3.43 13.63 2.68
CA SER A 110 -3.91 12.57 1.79
C SER A 110 -5.17 11.90 2.35
N THR A 111 -6.12 11.53 1.49
CA THR A 111 -7.25 10.66 1.87
C THR A 111 -6.87 9.20 1.75
N ILE A 112 -7.41 8.32 2.60
CA ILE A 112 -7.18 6.87 2.49
C ILE A 112 -8.40 6.15 1.91
N HIS A 113 -8.17 5.18 1.02
CA HIS A 113 -9.19 4.27 0.51
C HIS A 113 -8.77 2.83 0.74
N VAL A 114 -9.60 2.06 1.44
CA VAL A 114 -9.40 0.62 1.60
C VAL A 114 -9.95 -0.09 0.36
N VAL A 115 -9.07 -0.77 -0.36
CA VAL A 115 -9.38 -1.45 -1.62
C VAL A 115 -9.31 -2.95 -1.43
N LYS A 116 -10.40 -3.62 -1.81
CA LYS A 116 -10.51 -5.08 -1.83
C LYS A 116 -10.29 -5.63 -3.24
N GLU A 117 -9.94 -6.91 -3.33
CA GLU A 117 -9.73 -7.61 -4.61
C GLU A 117 -10.98 -7.64 -5.51
N ASP A 118 -12.17 -7.56 -4.92
CA ASP A 118 -13.47 -7.53 -5.57
C ASP A 118 -14.09 -6.13 -5.69
N ALA A 119 -13.36 -5.07 -5.28
CA ALA A 119 -13.86 -3.70 -5.32
C ALA A 119 -13.77 -3.07 -6.71
N ALA A 120 -14.69 -2.16 -7.03
CA ALA A 120 -14.64 -1.35 -8.25
C ALA A 120 -13.35 -0.52 -8.35
N ALA A 121 -12.80 -0.09 -7.20
CA ALA A 121 -11.56 0.68 -7.12
C ALA A 121 -10.29 -0.12 -7.46
N LYS A 122 -10.38 -1.45 -7.65
CA LYS A 122 -9.25 -2.30 -8.04
C LYS A 122 -8.58 -1.83 -9.33
N ALA A 123 -9.38 -1.46 -10.34
CA ALA A 123 -8.82 -1.01 -11.62
C ALA A 123 -7.96 0.25 -11.44
N THR A 124 -8.43 1.20 -10.63
CA THR A 124 -7.69 2.43 -10.30
C THR A 124 -6.41 2.12 -9.53
N PHE A 125 -6.43 1.19 -8.57
CA PHE A 125 -5.22 0.74 -7.89
C PHE A 125 -4.20 0.13 -8.87
N PHE A 126 -4.65 -0.76 -9.76
CA PHE A 126 -3.78 -1.49 -10.67
C PHE A 126 -3.16 -0.61 -11.76
N GLN A 127 -3.81 0.52 -12.11
CA GLN A 127 -3.23 1.52 -13.03
C GLN A 127 -1.93 2.15 -12.50
N HIS A 128 -1.68 2.08 -11.19
CA HIS A 128 -0.46 2.57 -10.58
C HIS A 128 0.68 1.54 -10.55
N LEU A 129 0.43 0.29 -10.95
CA LEU A 129 1.44 -0.77 -11.02
C LEU A 129 2.21 -0.68 -12.35
N VAL A 130 2.99 0.40 -12.47
CA VAL A 130 3.63 0.82 -13.73
C VAL A 130 4.72 -0.14 -14.23
N GLU A 131 5.17 -1.10 -13.42
CA GLU A 131 6.12 -2.11 -13.86
C GLU A 131 5.45 -3.25 -14.65
N ASP A 132 4.12 -3.41 -14.50
CA ASP A 132 3.35 -4.43 -15.19
C ASP A 132 2.97 -4.00 -16.62
N ARG A 133 2.68 -4.99 -17.45
CA ARG A 133 2.12 -4.74 -18.78
C ARG A 133 0.67 -4.26 -18.66
N SER A 134 0.31 -3.26 -19.45
CA SER A 134 -1.05 -2.75 -19.59
C SER A 134 -1.51 -2.74 -21.05
N GLU A 135 -2.76 -2.35 -21.30
CA GLU A 135 -3.30 -2.22 -22.67
C GLU A 135 -2.54 -1.16 -23.49
N SER A 136 -2.05 -0.11 -22.83
CA SER A 136 -1.41 1.04 -23.48
C SER A 136 0.12 1.08 -23.31
N ALA A 137 0.70 0.19 -22.50
CA ALA A 137 2.13 0.21 -22.21
C ALA A 137 2.70 -1.21 -22.03
N SER A 138 3.93 -1.38 -22.52
CA SER A 138 4.77 -2.55 -22.25
C SER A 138 5.17 -2.62 -20.76
N SER A 139 5.48 -3.83 -20.28
CA SER A 139 6.04 -3.99 -18.93
C SER A 139 7.42 -3.32 -18.81
N TYR A 140 7.89 -3.09 -17.58
CA TYR A 140 9.22 -2.56 -17.35
C TYR A 140 10.32 -3.41 -17.99
N TYR A 141 10.19 -4.75 -17.92
CA TYR A 141 11.12 -5.68 -18.57
C TYR A 141 11.13 -5.51 -20.10
N GLU A 142 9.96 -5.48 -20.74
CA GLU A 142 9.82 -5.26 -22.18
C GLU A 142 10.39 -3.89 -22.59
N PHE A 143 10.18 -2.86 -21.77
CA PHE A 143 10.75 -1.53 -21.99
C PHE A 143 12.29 -1.54 -21.95
N LEU A 144 12.91 -2.20 -20.97
CA LEU A 144 14.37 -2.31 -20.90
C LEU A 144 14.93 -3.06 -22.11
N GLN A 145 14.27 -4.13 -22.56
CA GLN A 145 14.67 -4.85 -23.77
C GLN A 145 14.58 -3.95 -25.01
N HIS A 146 13.52 -3.14 -25.12
CA HIS A 146 13.37 -2.18 -26.21
C HIS A 146 14.52 -1.17 -26.24
N ILE A 147 14.85 -0.57 -25.08
CA ILE A 147 15.98 0.37 -24.98
C ILE A 147 17.30 -0.29 -25.37
N GLN A 148 17.56 -1.51 -24.88
CA GLN A 148 18.77 -2.26 -25.23
C GLN A 148 18.91 -2.47 -26.74
N GLN A 149 17.82 -2.81 -27.43
CA GLN A 149 17.81 -2.98 -28.89
C GLN A 149 18.06 -1.69 -29.66
N GLN A 150 17.63 -0.53 -29.13
CA GLN A 150 17.88 0.77 -29.76
C GLN A 150 19.32 1.24 -29.58
N VAL A 151 19.93 0.96 -28.42
CA VAL A 151 21.32 1.36 -28.12
C VAL A 151 22.35 0.47 -28.82
N THR A 152 22.01 -0.79 -29.10
CA THR A 152 22.92 -1.75 -29.76
C THR A 152 22.89 -1.67 -31.30
N LYS A 153 22.05 -0.79 -31.87
CA LYS A 153 22.04 -0.48 -33.30
C LYS A 153 23.00 0.66 -33.62
#